data_AF-A0A4V2V1W6-F1
#
_entry.id   AF-A0A4V2V1W6-F1
#
_cell.length_a   1.000
_cell.length_b   1.000
_cell.length_c   1.000
_cell.angle_alpha   90.00
_cell.angle_beta   90.00
_cell.angle_gamma   90.00
#
_symmetry.space_group_name_H-M   'P 1'
#
loop_
_entity.id
_entity.type
_entity.pdbx_description
1 polymer ?
#
loop_
_entity_poly.entity_id
_entity_poly.type
_entity_poly.pdbx_seq_one_letter_code
_entity_poly.pdbx_strand_id
1 'polypeptide(L)' 'MIYRDLETDPASFGAIIADRHLAADQFASTHHETIRRHYARSGVYALDKETALQAAVDLLNYLRPSPRQRTLHRFDH' A
#
# COMPACT_ATOMS: atom_id res chain seq x y z
N MET A 1 -9.75 -4.53 -0.35
CA MET A 1 -8.55 -4.92 -1.13
C MET A 1 -8.21 -3.76 -2.05
N ILE A 2 -7.25 -2.93 -1.66
CA ILE A 2 -6.96 -1.57 -2.19
C ILE A 2 -6.20 -1.62 -3.54
N TYR A 3 -5.79 -2.82 -3.96
CA TYR A 3 -4.83 -3.02 -5.04
C TYR A 3 -5.39 -2.87 -6.46
N ARG A 4 -6.68 -3.17 -6.66
CA ARG A 4 -7.31 -3.18 -8.00
C ARG A 4 -7.55 -1.79 -8.58
N ASP A 5 -7.59 -0.78 -7.73
CA ASP A 5 -7.92 0.59 -8.14
C ASP A 5 -6.66 1.38 -8.57
N LEU A 6 -5.48 0.99 -8.06
CA LEU A 6 -4.17 1.54 -8.44
C LEU A 6 -3.77 1.21 -9.91
N GLU A 7 -4.45 0.28 -10.58
CA GLU A 7 -4.25 -0.01 -12.01
C GLU A 7 -4.60 1.19 -12.91
N THR A 8 -5.35 2.17 -12.41
CA THR A 8 -5.70 3.38 -13.18
C THR A 8 -4.52 4.33 -13.39
N ASP A 9 -3.42 4.18 -12.63
CA ASP A 9 -2.17 4.92 -12.81
C ASP A 9 -0.95 3.96 -12.80
N PRO A 10 -0.61 3.36 -13.95
CA PRO A 10 0.42 2.33 -14.03
C PRO A 10 1.83 2.85 -13.70
N ALA A 11 2.08 4.14 -13.88
CA ALA A 11 3.37 4.77 -13.54
C ALA A 11 3.57 4.85 -12.01
N SER A 12 2.55 5.35 -11.29
CA SER A 12 2.56 5.40 -9.82
C SER A 12 2.62 4.01 -9.21
N PHE A 13 1.88 3.06 -9.79
CA PHE A 13 1.95 1.67 -9.38
C PHE A 13 3.36 1.08 -9.60
N GLY A 14 3.96 1.30 -10.77
CA GLY A 14 5.33 0.86 -11.06
C GLY A 14 6.35 1.37 -10.04
N ALA A 15 6.26 2.65 -9.66
CA ALA A 15 7.13 3.24 -8.62
C ALA A 15 6.93 2.56 -7.24
N ILE A 16 5.69 2.40 -6.79
CA ILE A 16 5.34 1.71 -5.54
C ILE A 16 5.94 0.28 -5.51
N ILE A 17 5.88 -0.44 -6.62
CA ILE A 17 6.45 -1.80 -6.69
C ILE A 17 7.98 -1.78 -6.70
N ALA A 18 8.60 -0.83 -7.39
CA ALA A 18 10.06 -0.69 -7.43
C ALA A 18 10.63 -0.38 -6.04
N ASP A 19 9.93 0.48 -5.28
CA ASP A 19 10.35 0.96 -3.97
C ASP A 19 9.98 0.02 -2.81
N ARG A 20 9.38 -1.15 -3.07
CA ARG A 20 9.01 -2.13 -2.03
C ARG A 20 10.18 -2.58 -1.14
N HIS A 21 11.42 -2.39 -1.61
CA HIS A 21 12.62 -2.77 -0.87
C HIS A 21 13.01 -1.76 0.21
N LEU A 22 12.47 -0.54 0.15
CA LEU A 22 12.71 0.51 1.14
C LEU A 22 12.21 0.12 2.53
N ALA A 23 12.72 0.80 3.55
CA ALA A 23 12.18 0.71 4.90
C ALA A 23 10.74 1.24 4.94
N ALA A 24 9.90 0.70 5.83
CA ALA A 24 8.47 1.05 5.89
C ALA A 24 8.22 2.56 6.09
N ASP A 25 9.03 3.21 6.94
CA ASP A 25 8.95 4.65 7.19
C ASP A 25 9.27 5.47 5.92
N GLN A 26 10.35 5.10 5.22
CA GLN A 26 10.78 5.74 3.98
C GLN A 26 9.78 5.50 2.85
N PHE A 27 9.24 4.29 2.74
CA PHE A 27 8.21 3.94 1.77
C PHE A 27 6.92 4.74 2.01
N ALA A 28 6.47 4.82 3.26
CA ALA A 28 5.28 5.58 3.62
C ALA A 28 5.47 7.08 3.35
N SER A 29 6.61 7.64 3.73
CA SER A 29 6.94 9.04 3.45
C SER A 29 6.99 9.34 1.94
N THR A 30 7.50 8.40 1.13
CA THR A 30 7.60 8.58 -0.33
C THR A 30 6.25 8.47 -1.04
N HIS A 31 5.39 7.52 -0.64
CA HIS A 31 4.17 7.19 -1.38
C HIS A 31 2.85 7.65 -0.73
N HIS A 32 2.85 8.21 0.49
CA HIS A 32 1.60 8.64 1.14
C HIS A 32 0.82 9.67 0.32
N GLU A 33 1.50 10.59 -0.38
CA GLU A 33 0.82 11.59 -1.22
C GLU A 33 0.17 10.95 -2.45
N THR A 34 0.85 9.99 -3.08
CA THR A 34 0.32 9.20 -4.20
C THR A 34 -0.93 8.43 -3.77
N ILE A 35 -0.89 7.77 -2.61
CA ILE A 35 -2.03 7.06 -2.05
C ILE A 35 -3.16 8.04 -1.72
N ARG A 36 -2.86 9.15 -1.07
CA ARG A 36 -3.87 10.17 -0.74
C ARG A 36 -4.58 10.72 -1.99
N ARG A 37 -3.83 11.03 -3.06
CA ARG A 37 -4.38 11.48 -4.34
C ARG A 37 -5.25 10.41 -5.00
N HIS A 38 -4.81 9.15 -4.92
CA HIS A 38 -5.57 8.03 -5.44
C HIS A 38 -6.94 7.91 -4.76
N TYR A 39 -6.98 7.91 -3.43
CA TYR A 39 -8.25 7.87 -2.68
C TYR A 39 -9.16 9.07 -2.96
N ALA A 40 -8.59 10.28 -3.02
CA ALA A 40 -9.35 11.47 -3.37
C ALA A 40 -10.00 11.38 -4.77
N ARG A 41 -9.38 10.65 -5.70
CA ARG A 41 -9.88 10.45 -7.06
C ARG A 41 -10.94 9.36 -7.16
N SER A 42 -10.85 8.31 -6.34
CA SER A 42 -11.83 7.21 -6.32
C SER A 42 -13.14 7.57 -5.59
N GLY A 43 -13.31 8.82 -5.15
CA GLY A 43 -14.54 9.30 -4.50
C GLY A 43 -14.74 8.79 -3.07
N VAL A 44 -13.80 7.99 -2.56
CA VAL A 44 -13.74 7.55 -1.17
C VAL A 44 -12.98 8.62 -0.42
N TYR A 45 -13.67 9.39 0.42
CA TYR A 45 -13.17 10.44 1.34
C TYR A 45 -11.65 10.69 1.33
N ALA A 46 -11.24 11.93 1.08
CA ALA A 46 -9.85 12.34 1.13
C ALA A 46 -9.19 11.89 2.45
N LEU A 47 -8.17 11.05 2.34
CA LEU A 47 -7.46 10.53 3.51
C LEU A 47 -6.64 11.64 4.17
N ASP A 48 -6.75 11.75 5.50
CA ASP A 48 -5.80 12.48 6.32
C ASP A 48 -4.39 11.89 6.20
N LYS A 49 -3.37 12.70 6.50
CA LYS A 49 -1.97 12.33 6.32
C LYS A 49 -1.61 11.04 7.09
N GLU A 50 -2.07 10.90 8.33
CA GLU A 50 -1.81 9.71 9.14
C GLU A 50 -2.42 8.45 8.53
N THR A 51 -3.68 8.54 8.06
CA THR A 51 -4.36 7.42 7.40
C THR A 51 -3.66 7.04 6.09
N ALA A 52 -3.17 8.01 5.33
CA ALA A 52 -2.42 7.76 4.10
C ALA A 52 -1.05 7.09 4.37
N LEU A 53 -0.36 7.47 5.45
CA LEU A 53 0.86 6.80 5.89
C LEU A 53 0.58 5.35 6.30
N GLN A 54 -0.47 5.13 7.09
CA GLN A 54 -0.85 3.78 7.52
C GLN A 54 -1.25 2.89 6.34
N ALA A 55 -1.96 3.44 5.35
CA ALA A 55 -2.30 2.73 4.12
C ALA A 55 -1.06 2.36 3.30
N ALA A 56 -0.03 3.22 3.27
CA ALA A 56 1.24 2.92 2.61
C ALA A 56 1.97 1.75 3.29
N VAL A 57 1.99 1.71 4.62
CA VAL A 57 2.60 0.61 5.37
C VAL A 57 1.82 -0.69 5.16
N ASP A 58 0.49 -0.64 5.16
CA ASP A 58 -0.36 -1.81 4.89
C ASP A 58 -0.12 -2.36 3.48
N LEU A 59 -0.03 -1.47 2.49
CA LEU A 59 0.32 -1.82 1.11
C LEU A 59 1.70 -2.50 1.04
N LEU A 60 2.70 -1.96 1.74
CA LEU A 60 4.03 -2.56 1.79
C LEU A 60 4.01 -3.97 2.41
N ASN A 61 3.25 -4.16 3.50
CA ASN A 61 3.08 -5.46 4.14
C ASN A 61 2.40 -6.47 3.21
N TYR A 62 1.43 -6.02 2.43
CA TYR A 62 0.78 -6.84 1.40
C TYR A 62 1.76 -7.25 0.29
N LEU A 63 2.64 -6.35 -0.14
CA LEU A 63 3.67 -6.60 -1.16
C LEU A 63 4.80 -7.50 -0.66
N ARG A 64 5.12 -7.41 0.62
CA ARG A 64 6.16 -8.19 1.29
C ARG A 64 5.53 -9.00 2.42
N PRO A 65 4.78 -10.07 2.09
CA PRO A 65 4.27 -10.96 3.12
C PRO A 65 5.47 -11.52 3.87
N SER A 66 5.65 -11.08 5.12
CA SER A 66 6.69 -11.60 5.97
C SER A 66 6.45 -13.10 6.15
N PRO A 67 7.49 -13.95 6.25
CA PRO A 67 7.31 -15.40 6.41
C PRO A 67 6.46 -15.77 7.64
N ARG A 68 6.33 -14.87 8.63
CA ARG A 68 5.43 -15.01 9.78
C ARG A 68 3.93 -15.02 9.45
N GLN A 69 3.49 -14.45 8.33
CA GLN A 69 2.07 -14.49 7.93
C GLN A 69 1.69 -15.79 7.20
N ARG A 70 2.68 -16.55 6.72
CA ARG A 70 2.45 -17.82 6.01
C ARG A 70 2.07 -18.97 6.94
N THR A 71 2.22 -18.79 8.26
CA THR A 71 1.79 -19.75 9.30
C THR A 71 0.36 -19.57 9.79
N LEU A 72 -0.31 -18.44 9.50
CA LEU A 72 -1.70 -18.23 9.94
C LEU A 72 -2.76 -18.72 8.94
N HIS A 73 -2.35 -19.13 7.73
CA HIS A 73 -3.26 -19.61 6.67
C HIS A 73 -3.18 -21.13 6.45
N ARG A 74 -2.63 -21.88 7.41
CA ARG A 74 -2.48 -23.34 7.31
C ARG A 74 -3.03 -24.10 8.52
N PHE A 75 -4.22 -23.72 8.97
CA PHE A 75 -5.02 -24.55 9.89
C PHE A 75 -6.51 -24.32 9.59
N ASP A 76 -7.00 -24.89 8.49
CA ASP A 76 -8.38 -25.40 8.40
C ASP A 76 -8.49 -26.33 7.19
N HIS A 77 -8.24 -27.63 7.40
CA HIS A 77 -8.87 -28.72 6.65
C HIS A 77 -8.66 -30.07 7.34
#